data_AF-A0A809RW88-F1
#
_entry.id   AF-A0A809RW88-F1
#
_cell.length_a   1.000
_cell.length_b   1.000
_cell.length_c   1.000
_cell.angle_alpha   90.00
_cell.angle_beta   90.00
_cell.angle_gamma   90.00
#
_symmetry.space_group_name_H-M   'P 1'
#
loop_
_entity.id
_entity.type
_entity.pdbx_description
1 polymer ?
#
loop_
_entity_poly.entity_id
_entity_poly.type
_entity_poly.pdbx_seq_one_letter_code
_entity_poly.pdbx_strand_id
1 'polypeptide(L)'
;MPQPAARDSHPDMSAPLSAPPRRAVTRFHYGLLLAAALLAGLSWWSLAAKPSATAQCYRAEAPVDCFLAAARSRLKAIAGPNERAEALVELLPALAGMAAQDEALLRQALALSDDAEVRPLRQMDLLYAIDLYGSANASLPQRTFLAALGRFAALERQLQGLELIELHVGACAIIGWDEDFRERWLDFARSVCTPERLGRIEADGVAGRALVMAMMPVAMTFREDWEGFSQSASTALAWLGEAERLVAKSKSRDERDFVAFMGVLMHGLNAVCLELFELSDEADGEIDLALQALRGLERRGGITEKSASLRRQLVEQLFRSGREEEAGRLLRPMLARVDADPNGRKIPLAEQVAILALAARLEHEAQAAREDGQCRPEGGISI
;
A
#
# COMPACT_ATOMS: atom_id res chain seq x y z
N MET A 1 2.99 73.33 -19.79
CA MET A 1 3.01 74.15 -21.03
C MET A 1 3.96 75.33 -20.80
N PRO A 2 4.89 75.68 -21.71
CA PRO A 2 5.37 74.98 -22.91
C PRO A 2 6.89 74.64 -22.90
N GLN A 3 7.28 73.65 -23.73
CA GLN A 3 8.63 73.41 -24.29
C GLN A 3 8.92 74.37 -25.46
N PRO A 4 10.15 74.38 -26.01
CA PRO A 4 10.39 73.73 -27.33
C PRO A 4 11.69 72.88 -27.32
N ALA A 5 11.79 71.67 -27.92
CA ALA A 5 11.80 71.26 -29.35
C ALA A 5 12.92 71.97 -30.15
N ALA A 6 13.82 71.37 -30.93
CA ALA A 6 13.79 70.23 -31.88
C ALA A 6 15.28 69.80 -32.18
N ARG A 7 15.65 68.52 -32.42
CA ARG A 7 15.72 67.78 -33.73
C ARG A 7 16.48 68.58 -34.82
N ASP A 8 17.45 68.08 -35.60
CA ASP A 8 17.75 66.76 -36.18
C ASP A 8 19.22 66.72 -36.67
N SER A 9 19.82 65.51 -36.81
CA SER A 9 20.38 65.02 -38.09
C SER A 9 21.24 63.75 -37.91
N HIS A 10 20.66 62.61 -38.30
CA HIS A 10 21.42 61.47 -38.85
C HIS A 10 21.77 61.77 -40.31
N PRO A 11 22.85 61.15 -40.83
CA PRO A 11 22.61 60.18 -41.88
C PRO A 11 23.38 58.86 -41.71
N ASP A 12 22.77 57.83 -42.31
CA ASP A 12 23.20 56.45 -42.51
C ASP A 12 24.59 56.28 -43.15
N MET A 13 25.27 55.17 -42.82
CA MET A 13 25.35 54.00 -43.73
C MET A 13 26.36 52.94 -43.26
N SER A 14 25.91 51.68 -43.31
CA SER A 14 26.67 50.45 -43.64
C SER A 14 27.47 49.71 -42.55
N ALA A 15 26.90 48.59 -42.10
CA ALA A 15 27.63 47.43 -41.58
C ALA A 15 28.47 46.75 -42.70
N PRO A 16 29.53 45.97 -42.37
CA PRO A 16 29.29 44.53 -42.16
C PRO A 16 30.15 43.83 -41.09
N LEU A 17 29.56 42.72 -40.60
CA LEU A 17 30.10 41.46 -40.06
C LEU A 17 31.63 41.26 -40.01
N SER A 18 32.17 40.85 -38.85
CA SER A 18 33.31 39.92 -38.75
C SER A 18 33.31 39.14 -37.43
N ALA A 19 33.49 37.83 -37.54
CA ALA A 19 33.50 36.82 -36.48
C ALA A 19 34.87 36.75 -35.73
N PRO A 20 35.02 35.89 -34.70
CA PRO A 20 36.02 36.01 -33.63
C PRO A 20 37.37 35.36 -33.97
N PRO A 21 38.46 35.63 -33.21
CA PRO A 21 39.67 34.84 -33.34
C PRO A 21 39.57 33.54 -32.52
N ARG A 22 39.95 32.45 -33.17
CA ARG A 22 40.14 31.09 -32.65
C ARG A 22 41.63 30.74 -32.66
N ARG A 23 42.05 30.03 -31.61
CA ARG A 23 43.12 28.99 -31.52
C ARG A 23 44.57 29.50 -31.50
N ALA A 24 45.54 28.85 -30.83
CA ALA A 24 45.65 27.53 -30.17
C ALA A 24 46.61 27.69 -28.95
N VAL A 25 46.68 26.82 -27.94
CA VAL A 25 47.34 25.49 -27.95
C VAL A 25 46.91 24.79 -26.63
N THR A 26 45.98 23.82 -26.64
CA THR A 26 46.22 22.36 -26.64
C THR A 26 47.47 21.88 -25.88
N ARG A 27 47.34 21.50 -24.59
CA ARG A 27 48.10 20.39 -23.93
C ARG A 27 47.73 20.12 -22.47
N PHE A 28 46.46 20.17 -22.07
CA PHE A 28 46.12 19.88 -20.66
C PHE A 28 44.79 19.16 -20.40
N HIS A 29 44.18 18.50 -21.40
CA HIS A 29 42.84 17.91 -21.24
C HIS A 29 42.74 16.41 -21.46
N TYR A 30 43.82 15.72 -21.84
CA TYR A 30 43.79 14.25 -21.99
C TYR A 30 44.21 13.47 -20.73
N GLY A 31 45.05 14.06 -19.86
CA GLY A 31 45.46 13.42 -18.60
C GLY A 31 44.35 13.41 -17.54
N LEU A 32 43.55 14.48 -17.48
CA LEU A 32 42.45 14.61 -16.51
C LEU A 32 41.23 13.74 -16.90
N LEU A 33 40.96 13.59 -18.21
CA LEU A 33 39.89 12.73 -18.70
C LEU A 33 40.24 11.24 -18.61
N LEU A 34 41.51 10.85 -18.80
CA LEU A 34 41.94 9.47 -18.54
C LEU A 34 41.94 9.13 -17.05
N ALA A 35 42.32 10.06 -16.17
CA ALA A 35 42.24 9.86 -14.72
C ALA A 35 40.78 9.78 -14.22
N ALA A 36 39.86 10.58 -14.79
CA ALA A 36 38.44 10.50 -14.49
C ALA A 36 37.80 9.21 -15.05
N ALA A 37 38.23 8.72 -16.22
CA ALA A 37 37.77 7.45 -16.78
C ALA A 37 38.34 6.23 -16.04
N LEU A 38 39.58 6.28 -15.54
CA LEU A 38 40.18 5.23 -14.72
C LEU A 38 39.61 5.21 -13.29
N LEU A 39 39.27 6.37 -12.72
CA LEU A 39 38.57 6.44 -11.42
C LEU A 39 37.09 6.02 -11.54
N ALA A 40 36.42 6.34 -12.65
CA ALA A 40 35.07 5.82 -12.95
C ALA A 40 35.08 4.32 -13.31
N GLY A 41 36.17 3.81 -13.89
CA GLY A 41 36.37 2.40 -14.22
C GLY A 41 36.70 1.52 -13.00
N LEU A 42 37.33 2.09 -11.95
CA LEU A 42 37.68 1.38 -10.71
C LEU A 42 36.64 1.56 -9.59
N SER A 43 35.74 2.55 -9.66
CA SER A 43 34.59 2.67 -8.75
C SER A 43 33.39 1.80 -9.15
N TRP A 44 33.40 1.21 -10.35
CA TRP A 44 32.30 0.35 -10.81
C TRP A 44 32.32 -1.07 -10.22
N TRP A 45 33.41 -1.46 -9.56
CA TRP A 45 33.60 -2.82 -9.04
C TRP A 45 33.56 -2.92 -7.51
N SER A 46 33.24 -1.83 -6.79
CA SER A 46 33.27 -1.81 -5.31
C SER A 46 31.96 -1.35 -4.65
N LEU A 47 30.85 -1.30 -5.37
CA LEU A 47 29.48 -1.18 -4.82
C LEU A 47 28.47 -1.85 -5.77
N ALA A 48 28.74 -3.08 -6.20
CA ALA A 48 27.62 -4.00 -6.44
C ALA A 48 26.99 -4.21 -5.06
N ALA A 49 26.01 -3.36 -4.71
CA ALA A 49 25.21 -3.54 -3.50
C ALA A 49 24.79 -5.01 -3.50
N LYS A 50 25.26 -5.78 -2.50
CA LYS A 50 24.89 -7.19 -2.38
C LYS A 50 23.38 -7.24 -2.53
N PRO A 51 22.83 -8.10 -3.42
CA PRO A 51 21.39 -8.23 -3.54
C PRO A 51 20.82 -8.42 -2.13
N SER A 52 19.78 -7.66 -1.80
CA SER A 52 19.19 -7.67 -0.46
C SER A 52 18.94 -9.12 -0.04
N ALA A 53 19.22 -9.46 1.22
CA ALA A 53 19.11 -10.84 1.71
C ALA A 53 17.72 -11.44 1.42
N THR A 54 16.69 -10.60 1.47
CA THR A 54 15.30 -10.93 1.11
C THR A 54 15.08 -11.08 -0.40
N ALA A 55 15.75 -10.30 -1.26
CA ALA A 55 15.68 -10.51 -2.71
C ALA A 55 16.36 -11.82 -3.14
N GLN A 56 17.22 -12.39 -2.31
CA GLN A 56 17.80 -13.72 -2.54
C GLN A 56 16.79 -14.85 -2.30
N CYS A 57 15.69 -14.61 -1.57
CA CYS A 57 14.66 -15.63 -1.35
C CYS A 57 13.99 -16.10 -2.66
N TYR A 58 13.83 -15.22 -3.66
CA TYR A 58 13.35 -15.63 -5.00
C TYR A 58 14.28 -16.62 -5.72
N ARG A 59 15.53 -16.78 -5.26
CA ARG A 59 16.51 -17.73 -5.82
C ARG A 59 16.77 -18.91 -4.89
N ALA A 60 16.10 -18.97 -3.74
CA ALA A 60 16.21 -20.11 -2.83
C ALA A 60 15.52 -21.34 -3.43
N GLU A 61 15.90 -22.52 -2.95
CA GLU A 61 15.22 -23.78 -3.31
C GLU A 61 13.77 -23.80 -2.81
N ALA A 62 13.53 -23.23 -1.63
CA ALA A 62 12.20 -23.00 -1.06
C ALA A 62 11.97 -21.49 -0.81
N PRO A 63 11.54 -20.72 -1.83
CA PRO A 63 11.33 -19.29 -1.72
C PRO A 63 10.31 -18.86 -0.64
N VAL A 64 9.19 -19.58 -0.55
CA VAL A 64 8.12 -19.32 0.43
C VAL A 64 8.67 -19.45 1.86
N ASP A 65 9.36 -20.55 2.15
CA ASP A 65 9.99 -20.79 3.46
C ASP A 65 11.05 -19.75 3.79
N CYS A 66 11.83 -19.31 2.80
CA CYS A 66 12.82 -18.25 2.97
C CYS A 66 12.17 -16.92 3.41
N PHE A 67 11.09 -16.50 2.74
CA PHE A 67 10.36 -15.29 3.11
C PHE A 67 9.70 -15.41 4.49
N LEU A 68 9.07 -16.54 4.80
CA LEU A 68 8.46 -16.77 6.12
C LEU A 68 9.49 -16.81 7.24
N ALA A 69 10.66 -17.41 7.02
CA ALA A 69 11.76 -17.39 7.98
C ALA A 69 12.27 -15.97 8.23
N ALA A 70 12.39 -15.15 7.17
CA ALA A 70 12.73 -13.75 7.29
C ALA A 70 11.66 -12.97 8.08
N ALA A 71 10.38 -13.18 7.80
CA ALA A 71 9.26 -12.54 8.50
C ALA A 71 9.27 -12.88 10.00
N ARG A 72 9.42 -14.16 10.34
CA ARG A 72 9.55 -14.63 11.74
C ARG A 72 10.77 -14.02 12.44
N SER A 73 11.88 -13.84 11.73
CA SER A 73 13.08 -13.19 12.27
C SER A 73 12.82 -11.71 12.61
N ARG A 74 12.13 -10.98 11.72
CA ARG A 74 11.72 -9.59 11.97
C ARG A 74 10.74 -9.48 13.14
N LEU A 75 9.75 -10.38 13.20
CA LEU A 75 8.79 -10.44 14.31
C LEU A 75 9.50 -10.64 15.67
N LYS A 76 10.52 -11.50 15.73
CA LYS A 76 11.32 -11.71 16.96
C LYS A 76 12.04 -10.45 17.42
N ALA A 77 12.41 -9.55 16.51
CA ALA A 77 13.09 -8.30 16.83
C ALA A 77 12.16 -7.21 17.39
N ILE A 78 10.84 -7.38 17.30
CA ILE A 78 9.86 -6.41 17.79
C ILE A 78 9.74 -6.50 19.32
N ALA A 79 10.04 -5.41 20.02
CA ALA A 79 9.97 -5.36 21.48
C ALA A 79 8.58 -5.01 22.02
N GLY A 80 7.86 -4.10 21.37
CA GLY A 80 6.60 -3.55 21.89
C GLY A 80 5.38 -4.42 21.58
N PRO A 81 4.41 -4.55 22.51
CA PRO A 81 3.22 -5.40 22.32
C PRO A 81 2.32 -4.91 21.17
N ASN A 82 2.20 -3.59 20.99
CA ASN A 82 1.39 -2.99 19.91
C ASN A 82 1.96 -3.23 18.51
N GLU A 83 3.28 -3.04 18.33
CA GLU A 83 3.92 -3.31 17.04
C GLU A 83 3.96 -4.81 16.76
N ARG A 84 4.08 -5.65 17.79
CA ARG A 84 4.01 -7.11 17.66
C ARG A 84 2.60 -7.56 17.25
N ALA A 85 1.56 -6.97 17.83
CA ALA A 85 0.18 -7.19 17.42
C ALA A 85 -0.02 -6.85 15.94
N GLU A 86 0.44 -5.67 15.51
CA GLU A 86 0.37 -5.23 14.11
C GLU A 86 1.07 -6.18 13.14
N ALA A 87 2.25 -6.68 13.51
CA ALA A 87 2.97 -7.67 12.71
C ALA A 87 2.22 -9.02 12.60
N LEU A 88 1.56 -9.46 13.68
CA LEU A 88 0.79 -10.70 13.71
C LEU A 88 -0.53 -10.60 12.93
N VAL A 89 -1.15 -9.41 12.91
CA VAL A 89 -2.37 -9.14 12.12
C VAL A 89 -2.16 -9.40 10.64
N GLU A 90 -0.96 -9.18 10.13
CA GLU A 90 -0.62 -9.39 8.71
C GLU A 90 -0.05 -10.80 8.46
N LEU A 91 0.74 -11.33 9.40
CA LEU A 91 1.38 -12.64 9.24
C LEU A 91 0.39 -13.80 9.34
N LEU A 92 -0.59 -13.74 10.26
CA LEU A 92 -1.56 -14.82 10.46
C LEU A 92 -2.46 -15.05 9.23
N PRO A 93 -3.08 -14.03 8.63
CA PRO A 93 -3.86 -14.22 7.40
C PRO A 93 -3.02 -14.74 6.23
N ALA A 94 -1.77 -14.30 6.10
CA ALA A 94 -0.87 -14.83 5.07
C ALA A 94 -0.61 -16.34 5.26
N LEU A 95 -0.36 -16.79 6.50
CA LEU A 95 -0.23 -18.22 6.80
C LEU A 95 -1.53 -18.98 6.54
N ALA A 96 -2.68 -18.36 6.83
CA ALA A 96 -4.00 -18.92 6.57
C ALA A 96 -4.22 -19.19 5.07
N GLY A 97 -3.92 -18.21 4.22
CA GLY A 97 -4.06 -18.34 2.75
C GLY A 97 -3.12 -19.38 2.13
N MET A 98 -2.02 -19.71 2.80
CA MET A 98 -1.09 -20.76 2.36
C MET A 98 -1.33 -22.12 3.04
N ALA A 99 -2.42 -22.27 3.81
CA ALA A 99 -2.70 -23.44 4.65
C ALA A 99 -1.52 -23.86 5.56
N ALA A 100 -0.71 -22.89 5.97
CA ALA A 100 0.48 -23.11 6.79
C ALA A 100 0.15 -22.97 8.28
N GLN A 101 0.65 -23.91 9.08
CA GLN A 101 0.39 -23.95 10.52
C GLN A 101 1.60 -23.49 11.36
N ASP A 102 1.34 -22.63 12.33
CA ASP A 102 2.27 -22.18 13.36
C ASP A 102 1.53 -21.94 14.69
N GLU A 103 1.38 -23.01 15.48
CA GLU A 103 0.72 -22.95 16.80
C GLU A 103 1.43 -22.01 17.79
N ALA A 104 2.73 -21.78 17.63
CA ALA A 104 3.47 -20.87 18.50
C ALA A 104 3.12 -19.41 18.21
N LEU A 105 2.89 -19.05 16.93
CA LEU A 105 2.40 -17.73 16.56
C LEU A 105 0.94 -17.52 16.98
N LEU A 106 0.08 -18.52 16.78
CA LEU A 106 -1.31 -18.44 17.23
C LEU A 106 -1.40 -18.23 18.76
N ARG A 107 -0.61 -18.95 19.54
CA ARG A 107 -0.56 -18.75 21.00
C ARG A 107 -0.08 -17.34 21.39
N GLN A 108 0.89 -16.79 20.67
CA GLN A 108 1.34 -15.41 20.89
C GLN A 108 0.24 -14.39 20.58
N ALA A 109 -0.50 -14.58 19.48
CA ALA A 109 -1.59 -13.69 19.11
C ALA A 109 -2.74 -13.73 20.13
N LEU A 110 -3.14 -14.93 20.58
CA LEU A 110 -4.15 -15.11 21.62
C LEU A 110 -3.74 -14.46 22.95
N ALA A 111 -2.45 -14.54 23.32
CA ALA A 111 -1.98 -13.87 24.53
C ALA A 111 -2.07 -12.33 24.40
N LEU A 112 -1.74 -11.79 23.22
CA LEU A 112 -1.80 -10.34 22.96
C LEU A 112 -3.23 -9.81 22.81
N SER A 113 -4.20 -10.60 22.36
CA SER A 113 -5.60 -10.14 22.23
C SER A 113 -6.24 -9.81 23.57
N ASP A 114 -5.75 -10.40 24.66
CA ASP A 114 -6.22 -10.17 26.03
C ASP A 114 -5.28 -9.29 26.86
N ASP A 115 -4.15 -8.83 26.28
CA ASP A 115 -3.12 -8.07 26.98
C ASP A 115 -3.51 -6.59 27.14
N ALA A 116 -3.54 -6.11 28.38
CA ALA A 116 -3.90 -4.73 28.72
C ALA A 116 -2.94 -3.66 28.15
N GLU A 117 -1.71 -4.02 27.77
CA GLU A 117 -0.76 -3.11 27.12
C GLU A 117 -1.01 -2.94 25.61
N VAL A 118 -1.80 -3.82 24.99
CA VAL A 118 -2.20 -3.72 23.58
C VAL A 118 -3.38 -2.75 23.46
N ARG A 119 -3.27 -1.79 22.54
CA ARG A 119 -4.33 -0.81 22.30
C ARG A 119 -5.64 -1.52 21.92
N PRO A 120 -6.80 -1.01 22.36
CA PRO A 120 -8.09 -1.68 22.11
C PRO A 120 -8.36 -1.99 20.63
N LEU A 121 -8.04 -1.07 19.72
CA LEU A 121 -8.16 -1.29 18.27
C LEU A 121 -7.25 -2.43 17.77
N ARG A 122 -6.01 -2.51 18.27
CA ARG A 122 -5.06 -3.58 17.89
C ARG A 122 -5.49 -4.95 18.42
N GLN A 123 -6.15 -5.00 19.58
CA GLN A 123 -6.77 -6.24 20.04
C GLN A 123 -7.90 -6.69 19.11
N MET A 124 -8.70 -5.75 18.60
CA MET A 124 -9.75 -6.06 17.62
C MET A 124 -9.15 -6.59 16.31
N ASP A 125 -8.11 -5.93 15.79
CA ASP A 125 -7.40 -6.39 14.59
C ASP A 125 -6.83 -7.81 14.77
N LEU A 126 -6.25 -8.10 15.95
CA LEU A 126 -5.77 -9.43 16.28
C LEU A 126 -6.89 -10.47 16.31
N LEU A 127 -8.05 -10.13 16.87
CA LEU A 127 -9.19 -11.04 16.92
C LEU A 127 -9.70 -11.40 15.52
N TYR A 128 -9.70 -10.46 14.57
CA TYR A 128 -9.96 -10.77 13.16
C TYR A 128 -8.91 -11.74 12.61
N ALA A 129 -7.63 -11.42 12.75
CA ALA A 129 -6.53 -12.24 12.22
C ALA A 129 -6.50 -13.67 12.81
N ILE A 130 -6.80 -13.81 14.10
CA ILE A 130 -6.89 -15.09 14.80
C ILE A 130 -8.06 -15.91 14.25
N ASP A 131 -9.23 -15.31 14.02
CA ASP A 131 -10.39 -16.03 13.46
C ASP A 131 -10.12 -16.50 12.02
N LEU A 132 -9.54 -15.63 11.18
CA LEU A 132 -9.14 -15.97 9.80
C LEU A 132 -8.20 -17.18 9.77
N TYR A 133 -7.12 -17.11 10.55
CA TYR A 133 -6.14 -18.19 10.66
C TYR A 133 -6.72 -19.47 11.24
N GLY A 134 -7.56 -19.35 12.27
CA GLY A 134 -8.20 -20.49 12.94
C GLY A 134 -9.19 -21.21 12.04
N SER A 135 -9.96 -20.45 11.25
CA SER A 135 -10.94 -20.96 10.30
C SER A 135 -10.27 -21.74 9.17
N ALA A 136 -9.24 -21.18 8.53
CA ALA A 136 -8.51 -21.84 7.45
C ALA A 136 -7.88 -23.18 7.86
N ASN A 137 -7.43 -23.27 9.11
CA ASN A 137 -6.77 -24.47 9.63
C ASN A 137 -7.70 -25.43 10.41
N ALA A 138 -9.01 -25.15 10.46
CA ALA A 138 -9.98 -25.85 11.30
C ALA A 138 -9.51 -26.04 12.77
N SER A 139 -8.68 -25.12 13.24
CA SER A 139 -7.90 -25.26 14.48
C SER A 139 -8.53 -24.53 15.66
N LEU A 140 -9.50 -23.65 15.40
CA LEU A 140 -10.18 -22.87 16.43
C LEU A 140 -11.70 -23.13 16.49
N PRO A 141 -12.28 -23.20 17.70
CA PRO A 141 -13.72 -23.27 17.90
C PRO A 141 -14.42 -21.95 17.54
N GLN A 142 -15.72 -22.04 17.18
CA GLN A 142 -16.59 -20.90 16.83
C GLN A 142 -16.62 -19.76 17.87
N ARG A 143 -16.27 -20.04 19.13
CA ARG A 143 -16.19 -19.02 20.20
C ARG A 143 -15.25 -17.86 19.89
N THR A 144 -14.25 -18.03 19.03
CA THR A 144 -13.32 -16.97 18.63
C THR A 144 -14.02 -15.86 17.84
N PHE A 145 -14.85 -16.23 16.86
CA PHE A 145 -15.72 -15.30 16.13
C PHE A 145 -16.63 -14.51 17.08
N LEU A 146 -17.28 -15.20 18.03
CA LEU A 146 -18.15 -14.53 19.01
C LEU A 146 -17.39 -13.58 19.94
N ALA A 147 -16.15 -13.91 20.32
CA ALA A 147 -15.30 -13.02 21.11
C ALA A 147 -14.99 -11.73 20.37
N ALA A 148 -14.69 -11.84 19.07
CA ALA A 148 -14.46 -10.69 18.20
C ALA A 148 -15.73 -9.81 18.05
N LEU A 149 -16.91 -10.41 17.83
CA LEU A 149 -18.18 -9.66 17.82
C LEU A 149 -18.44 -8.92 19.13
N GLY A 150 -18.24 -9.61 20.26
CA GLY A 150 -18.42 -9.03 21.60
C GLY A 150 -17.44 -7.88 21.85
N ARG A 151 -16.18 -8.02 21.39
CA ARG A 151 -15.17 -6.98 21.51
C ARG A 151 -15.54 -5.75 20.69
N PHE A 152 -15.95 -5.92 19.43
CA PHE A 152 -16.38 -4.81 18.58
C PHE A 152 -17.50 -4.00 19.25
N ALA A 153 -18.56 -4.66 19.69
CA ALA A 153 -19.70 -4.00 20.35
C ALA A 153 -19.32 -3.33 21.69
N ALA A 154 -18.28 -3.79 22.37
CA ALA A 154 -17.74 -3.12 23.54
C ALA A 154 -16.97 -1.85 23.15
N LEU A 155 -16.10 -1.92 22.15
CA LEU A 155 -15.30 -0.80 21.67
C LEU A 155 -16.15 0.30 21.06
N GLU A 156 -17.15 -0.05 20.26
CA GLU A 156 -18.03 0.93 19.62
C GLU A 156 -18.74 1.82 20.63
N ARG A 157 -19.06 1.30 21.83
CA ARG A 157 -19.67 2.08 22.91
C ARG A 157 -18.69 2.94 23.70
N GLN A 158 -17.39 2.67 23.58
CA GLN A 158 -16.33 3.30 24.37
C GLN A 158 -15.56 4.35 23.59
N LEU A 159 -15.35 4.12 22.29
CA LEU A 159 -14.54 4.97 21.42
C LEU A 159 -15.37 6.14 20.88
N GLN A 160 -14.68 7.23 20.53
CA GLN A 160 -15.26 8.43 19.94
C GLN A 160 -14.29 9.06 18.94
N GLY A 161 -14.78 9.96 18.09
CA GLY A 161 -13.97 10.68 17.11
C GLY A 161 -13.19 9.73 16.18
N LEU A 162 -11.90 10.00 15.98
CA LEU A 162 -11.07 9.24 15.04
C LEU A 162 -10.92 7.76 15.42
N GLU A 163 -10.83 7.42 16.71
CA GLU A 163 -10.67 6.02 17.13
C GLU A 163 -11.93 5.19 16.80
N LEU A 164 -13.12 5.80 16.91
CA LEU A 164 -14.36 5.17 16.47
C LEU A 164 -14.39 5.00 14.95
N ILE A 165 -13.94 6.02 14.20
CA ILE A 165 -13.83 5.93 12.74
C ILE A 165 -12.88 4.79 12.34
N GLU A 166 -11.72 4.66 12.99
CA GLU A 166 -10.76 3.59 12.74
C GLU A 166 -11.35 2.20 13.01
N LEU A 167 -12.15 2.05 14.09
CA LEU A 167 -12.88 0.81 14.36
C LEU A 167 -13.82 0.43 13.19
N HIS A 168 -14.57 1.40 12.65
CA HIS A 168 -15.46 1.17 11.51
C HIS A 168 -14.70 0.94 10.20
N VAL A 169 -13.55 1.60 10.00
CA VAL A 169 -12.67 1.32 8.85
C VAL A 169 -12.25 -0.14 8.85
N GLY A 170 -11.81 -0.68 9.99
CA GLY A 170 -11.44 -2.09 10.13
C GLY A 170 -12.58 -3.05 9.78
N ALA A 171 -13.81 -2.74 10.22
CA ALA A 171 -14.97 -3.57 9.90
C ALA A 171 -15.45 -3.44 8.44
N CYS A 172 -15.40 -2.25 7.86
CA CYS A 172 -15.75 -2.05 6.45
C CYS A 172 -14.68 -2.66 5.51
N ALA A 173 -13.41 -2.73 5.94
CA ALA A 173 -12.33 -3.33 5.16
C ALA A 173 -12.49 -4.83 4.90
N ILE A 174 -13.41 -5.51 5.61
CA ILE A 174 -13.80 -6.92 5.36
C ILE A 174 -14.22 -7.13 3.91
N ILE A 175 -14.70 -6.08 3.22
CA ILE A 175 -15.07 -6.14 1.79
C ILE A 175 -13.90 -6.63 0.92
N GLY A 176 -12.67 -6.28 1.31
CA GLY A 176 -11.44 -6.63 0.63
C GLY A 176 -10.75 -7.85 1.22
N TRP A 177 -11.43 -8.74 1.93
CA TRP A 177 -10.88 -10.05 2.31
C TRP A 177 -11.12 -11.10 1.21
N ASP A 178 -10.41 -12.23 1.28
CA ASP A 178 -10.69 -13.38 0.42
C ASP A 178 -12.14 -13.85 0.61
N GLU A 179 -12.74 -14.39 -0.44
CA GLU A 179 -14.17 -14.70 -0.50
C GLU A 179 -14.64 -15.58 0.67
N ASP A 180 -13.97 -16.71 0.91
CA ASP A 180 -14.33 -17.64 2.01
C ASP A 180 -14.33 -16.96 3.39
N PHE A 181 -13.37 -16.06 3.62
CA PHE A 181 -13.27 -15.31 4.86
C PHE A 181 -14.33 -14.22 4.95
N ARG A 182 -14.55 -13.51 3.85
CA ARG A 182 -15.56 -12.46 3.74
C ARG A 182 -16.96 -13.02 3.97
N GLU A 183 -17.30 -14.16 3.36
CA GLU A 183 -18.62 -14.79 3.49
C GLU A 183 -18.97 -15.09 4.96
N ARG A 184 -18.02 -15.64 5.71
CA ARG A 184 -18.17 -15.91 7.15
C ARG A 184 -18.50 -14.64 7.95
N TRP A 185 -17.92 -13.52 7.57
CA TRP A 185 -18.03 -12.23 8.27
C TRP A 185 -19.08 -11.29 7.64
N LEU A 186 -19.74 -11.70 6.57
CA LEU A 186 -20.56 -10.85 5.73
C LEU A 186 -21.73 -10.23 6.50
N ASP A 187 -22.45 -11.03 7.28
CA ASP A 187 -23.58 -10.55 8.07
C ASP A 187 -23.15 -9.52 9.12
N PHE A 188 -21.98 -9.74 9.75
CA PHE A 188 -21.41 -8.76 10.67
C PHE A 188 -21.09 -7.47 9.92
N ALA A 189 -20.32 -7.53 8.84
CA ALA A 189 -19.92 -6.37 8.05
C ALA A 189 -21.14 -5.57 7.56
N ARG A 190 -22.16 -6.26 7.02
CA ARG A 190 -23.46 -5.68 6.63
C ARG A 190 -24.19 -5.01 7.77
N SER A 191 -24.04 -5.49 9.01
CA SER A 191 -24.70 -4.91 10.17
C SER A 191 -23.99 -3.67 10.72
N VAL A 192 -22.66 -3.58 10.59
CA VAL A 192 -21.83 -2.51 11.21
C VAL A 192 -21.42 -1.43 10.21
N CYS A 193 -21.22 -1.79 8.95
CA CYS A 193 -20.87 -0.88 7.86
C CYS A 193 -22.15 -0.43 7.13
N THR A 194 -23.09 0.21 7.83
CA THR A 194 -24.30 0.77 7.20
C THR A 194 -24.20 2.27 7.01
N PRO A 195 -24.86 2.83 5.96
CA PRO A 195 -24.88 4.27 5.75
C PRO A 195 -25.43 5.04 6.96
N GLU A 196 -26.45 4.50 7.63
CA GLU A 196 -27.07 5.12 8.79
C GLU A 196 -26.14 5.13 10.01
N ARG A 197 -25.32 4.09 10.19
CA ARG A 197 -24.32 4.06 11.27
C ARG A 197 -23.17 5.00 10.97
N LEU A 198 -22.61 4.92 9.77
CA LEU A 198 -21.52 5.80 9.34
C LEU A 198 -21.92 7.28 9.39
N GLY A 199 -23.15 7.61 8.97
CA GLY A 199 -23.68 8.97 9.00
C GLY A 199 -23.92 9.55 10.41
N ARG A 200 -23.92 8.72 11.45
CA ARG A 200 -24.03 9.17 12.86
C ARG A 200 -22.67 9.40 13.53
N ILE A 201 -21.57 8.99 12.91
CA ILE A 201 -20.25 9.16 13.50
C ILE A 201 -19.87 10.64 13.41
N GLU A 202 -19.69 11.26 14.57
CA GLU A 202 -19.20 12.64 14.65
C GLU A 202 -17.72 12.68 14.24
N ALA A 203 -17.47 13.19 13.04
CA ALA A 203 -16.12 13.31 12.49
C ALA A 203 -15.53 14.70 12.79
N ASP A 204 -14.62 14.74 13.76
CA ASP A 204 -13.83 15.93 14.05
C ASP A 204 -12.77 16.14 12.96
N GLY A 205 -12.84 17.30 12.31
CA GLY A 205 -11.86 17.72 11.32
C GLY A 205 -11.97 17.05 9.94
N VAL A 206 -11.02 17.39 9.06
CA VAL A 206 -11.04 17.00 7.64
C VAL A 206 -10.72 15.51 7.46
N ALA A 207 -9.78 14.97 8.25
CA ALA A 207 -9.37 13.57 8.14
C ALA A 207 -10.50 12.59 8.45
N GLY A 208 -11.20 12.79 9.57
CA GLY A 208 -12.35 11.94 9.93
C GLY A 208 -13.45 11.99 8.86
N ARG A 209 -13.78 13.19 8.37
CA ARG A 209 -14.80 13.35 7.32
C ARG A 209 -14.41 12.64 6.02
N ALA A 210 -13.14 12.75 5.63
CA ALA A 210 -12.63 12.09 4.43
C ALA A 210 -12.70 10.56 4.54
N LEU A 211 -12.37 10.00 5.71
CA LEU A 211 -12.49 8.56 5.98
C LEU A 211 -13.94 8.08 5.94
N VAL A 212 -14.88 8.82 6.56
CA VAL A 212 -16.31 8.48 6.49
C VAL A 212 -16.82 8.52 5.06
N MET A 213 -16.44 9.53 4.26
CA MET A 213 -16.78 9.57 2.84
C MET A 213 -16.21 8.39 2.05
N ALA A 214 -14.98 7.94 2.36
CA ALA A 214 -14.36 6.79 1.72
C ALA A 214 -15.06 5.46 2.08
N MET A 215 -15.66 5.34 3.27
CA MET A 215 -16.40 4.14 3.68
C MET A 215 -17.83 4.08 3.15
N MET A 216 -18.43 5.21 2.75
CA MET A 216 -19.81 5.20 2.26
C MET A 216 -20.03 4.33 1.01
N PRO A 217 -19.17 4.37 -0.03
CA PRO A 217 -19.28 3.45 -1.17
C PRO A 217 -19.24 1.97 -0.74
N VAL A 218 -18.34 1.63 0.19
CA VAL A 218 -18.21 0.27 0.74
C VAL A 218 -19.51 -0.18 1.42
N ALA A 219 -20.12 0.70 2.23
CA ALA A 219 -21.39 0.42 2.89
C ALA A 219 -22.53 0.18 1.88
N MET A 220 -22.54 0.87 0.74
CA MET A 220 -23.52 0.67 -0.33
C MET A 220 -23.27 -0.64 -1.07
N THR A 221 -22.00 -1.01 -1.31
CA THR A 221 -21.65 -2.30 -1.91
C THR A 221 -22.10 -3.47 -1.03
N PHE A 222 -21.91 -3.40 0.29
CA PHE A 222 -22.42 -4.45 1.19
C PHE A 222 -23.95 -4.61 1.13
N ARG A 223 -24.67 -3.54 0.80
CA ARG A 223 -26.12 -3.52 0.59
C ARG A 223 -26.55 -3.89 -0.83
N GLU A 224 -25.60 -4.18 -1.71
CA GLU A 224 -25.85 -4.43 -3.14
C GLU A 224 -26.57 -3.24 -3.82
N ASP A 225 -26.36 -2.01 -3.31
CA ASP A 225 -27.01 -0.79 -3.79
C ASP A 225 -26.10 -0.04 -4.79
N TRP A 226 -26.25 -0.35 -6.06
CA TRP A 226 -25.48 0.27 -7.15
C TRP A 226 -25.68 1.79 -7.23
N GLU A 227 -26.92 2.27 -7.12
CA GLU A 227 -27.22 3.71 -7.21
C GLU A 227 -26.61 4.47 -6.04
N GLY A 228 -26.75 3.92 -4.82
CA GLY A 228 -26.12 4.44 -3.62
C GLY A 228 -24.59 4.45 -3.71
N PHE A 229 -23.99 3.37 -4.22
CA PHE A 229 -22.56 3.29 -4.48
C PHE A 229 -22.11 4.40 -5.45
N SER A 230 -22.74 4.48 -6.63
CA SER A 230 -22.38 5.45 -7.66
C SER A 230 -22.45 6.90 -7.15
N GLN A 231 -23.51 7.24 -6.41
CA GLN A 231 -23.70 8.57 -5.84
C GLN A 231 -22.67 8.89 -4.75
N SER A 232 -22.42 7.95 -3.84
CA SER A 232 -21.47 8.15 -2.74
C SER A 232 -20.02 8.20 -3.22
N ALA A 233 -19.64 7.34 -4.18
CA ALA A 233 -18.33 7.36 -4.81
C ALA A 233 -18.10 8.68 -5.56
N SER A 234 -19.08 9.13 -6.35
CA SER A 234 -19.02 10.44 -7.04
C SER A 234 -18.83 11.60 -6.07
N THR A 235 -19.50 11.55 -4.91
CA THR A 235 -19.38 12.58 -3.87
C THR A 235 -17.98 12.59 -3.25
N ALA A 236 -17.44 11.41 -2.92
CA ALA A 236 -16.09 11.27 -2.38
C ALA A 236 -15.02 11.76 -3.38
N LEU A 237 -15.15 11.38 -4.65
CA LEU A 237 -14.23 11.79 -5.73
C LEU A 237 -14.33 13.28 -6.05
N ALA A 238 -15.52 13.88 -6.00
CA ALA A 238 -15.68 15.33 -6.16
C ALA A 238 -14.97 16.11 -5.04
N TRP A 239 -15.08 15.62 -3.79
CA TRP A 239 -14.32 16.18 -2.68
C TRP A 239 -12.81 16.03 -2.88
N LEU A 240 -12.33 14.85 -3.30
CA LEU A 240 -10.92 14.58 -3.56
C LEU A 240 -10.37 15.54 -4.62
N GLY A 241 -11.07 15.71 -5.75
CA GLY A 241 -10.65 16.61 -6.83
C GLY A 241 -10.56 18.08 -6.40
N GLU A 242 -11.47 18.56 -5.54
CA GLU A 242 -11.36 19.90 -4.97
C GLU A 242 -10.19 20.00 -3.98
N ALA A 243 -10.00 18.99 -3.13
CA ALA A 243 -8.87 18.93 -2.20
C ALA A 243 -7.53 18.97 -2.94
N GLU A 244 -7.38 18.19 -4.02
CA GLU A 244 -6.19 18.18 -4.88
C GLU A 244 -5.91 19.56 -5.50
N ARG A 245 -6.94 20.22 -6.03
CA ARG A 245 -6.84 21.59 -6.57
C ARG A 245 -6.36 22.59 -5.52
N LEU A 246 -6.87 22.49 -4.30
CA LEU A 246 -6.50 23.37 -3.19
C LEU A 246 -5.04 23.13 -2.76
N VAL A 247 -4.64 21.88 -2.58
CA VAL A 247 -3.28 21.55 -2.09
C VAL A 247 -2.20 21.66 -3.16
N ALA A 248 -2.55 21.68 -4.46
CA ALA A 248 -1.59 21.86 -5.55
C ALA A 248 -0.75 23.16 -5.41
N LYS A 249 -1.34 24.20 -4.81
CA LYS A 249 -0.69 25.48 -4.53
C LYS A 249 -0.21 25.61 -3.08
N SER A 250 -0.56 24.67 -2.21
CA SER A 250 -0.14 24.70 -0.81
C SER A 250 1.39 24.56 -0.71
N LYS A 251 1.99 25.25 0.27
CA LYS A 251 3.40 25.07 0.63
C LYS A 251 3.58 23.88 1.58
N SER A 252 2.53 23.51 2.34
CA SER A 252 2.56 22.41 3.29
C SER A 252 2.76 21.07 2.58
N ARG A 253 3.75 20.30 3.00
CA ARG A 253 3.95 18.94 2.50
C ARG A 253 2.90 17.99 3.07
N ASP A 254 2.61 18.11 4.36
CA ASP A 254 1.71 17.19 5.04
C ASP A 254 0.29 17.25 4.48
N GLU A 255 -0.17 18.43 4.05
CA GLU A 255 -1.48 18.58 3.37
C GLU A 255 -1.51 17.84 2.02
N ARG A 256 -0.45 17.99 1.22
CA ARG A 256 -0.35 17.31 -0.09
C ARG A 256 -0.23 15.80 0.09
N ASP A 257 0.58 15.36 1.05
CA ASP A 257 0.79 13.95 1.36
C ASP A 257 -0.51 13.32 1.93
N PHE A 258 -1.29 14.07 2.73
CA PHE A 258 -2.61 13.64 3.21
C PHE A 258 -3.63 13.47 2.08
N VAL A 259 -3.74 14.45 1.16
CA VAL A 259 -4.68 14.33 0.03
C VAL A 259 -4.30 13.18 -0.89
N ALA A 260 -2.99 13.02 -1.18
CA ALA A 260 -2.52 11.88 -1.98
C ALA A 260 -2.79 10.54 -1.28
N PHE A 261 -2.61 10.46 0.04
CA PHE A 261 -2.97 9.28 0.84
C PHE A 261 -4.46 8.96 0.71
N MET A 262 -5.34 9.96 0.86
CA MET A 262 -6.79 9.76 0.70
C MET A 262 -7.17 9.35 -0.73
N GLY A 263 -6.46 9.87 -1.73
CA GLY A 263 -6.65 9.44 -3.12
C GLY A 263 -6.34 7.97 -3.33
N VAL A 264 -5.21 7.46 -2.80
CA VAL A 264 -4.90 6.03 -2.87
C VAL A 264 -5.98 5.19 -2.19
N LEU A 265 -6.43 5.62 -1.00
CA LEU A 265 -7.45 4.90 -0.24
C LEU A 265 -8.81 4.87 -0.95
N MET A 266 -9.30 6.01 -1.42
CA MET A 266 -10.62 6.11 -2.07
C MET A 266 -10.66 5.31 -3.37
N HIS A 267 -9.64 5.48 -4.22
CA HIS A 267 -9.57 4.72 -5.48
C HIS A 267 -9.38 3.22 -5.23
N GLY A 268 -8.52 2.84 -4.28
CA GLY A 268 -8.33 1.44 -3.91
C GLY A 268 -9.63 0.78 -3.39
N LEU A 269 -10.41 1.47 -2.55
CA LEU A 269 -11.68 0.94 -2.06
C LEU A 269 -12.73 0.86 -3.18
N ASN A 270 -12.82 1.89 -4.03
CA ASN A 270 -13.73 1.88 -5.18
C ASN A 270 -13.43 0.73 -6.14
N ALA A 271 -12.15 0.42 -6.39
CA ALA A 271 -11.75 -0.70 -7.23
C ALA A 271 -12.33 -2.03 -6.70
N VAL A 272 -12.18 -2.29 -5.40
CA VAL A 272 -12.74 -3.50 -4.76
C VAL A 272 -14.28 -3.51 -4.87
N CYS A 273 -14.92 -2.36 -4.64
CA CYS A 273 -16.37 -2.25 -4.76
C CYS A 273 -16.86 -2.53 -6.19
N LEU A 274 -16.18 -2.01 -7.20
CA LEU A 274 -16.52 -2.20 -8.62
C LEU A 274 -16.33 -3.64 -9.06
N GLU A 275 -15.27 -4.31 -8.59
CA GLU A 275 -15.05 -5.73 -8.81
C GLU A 275 -16.23 -6.57 -8.27
N LEU A 276 -16.74 -6.22 -7.08
CA LEU A 276 -17.91 -6.88 -6.49
C LEU A 276 -19.23 -6.58 -7.20
N PHE A 277 -19.29 -5.49 -7.97
CA PHE A 277 -20.39 -5.20 -8.90
C PHE A 277 -20.15 -5.79 -10.30
N GLU A 278 -19.13 -6.63 -10.48
CA GLU A 278 -18.77 -7.27 -11.75
C GLU A 278 -18.35 -6.27 -12.85
N LEU A 279 -17.81 -5.11 -12.47
CA LEU A 279 -17.33 -4.05 -13.35
C LEU A 279 -15.79 -4.01 -13.39
N SER A 280 -15.19 -5.06 -13.96
CA SER A 280 -13.73 -5.25 -13.94
C SER A 280 -12.93 -4.15 -14.65
N ASP A 281 -13.42 -3.64 -15.80
CA ASP A 281 -12.72 -2.60 -16.56
C ASP A 281 -12.67 -1.27 -15.77
N GLU A 282 -13.78 -0.91 -15.10
CA GLU A 282 -13.85 0.26 -14.23
C GLU A 282 -12.99 0.07 -12.97
N ALA A 283 -12.98 -1.14 -12.40
CA ALA A 283 -12.13 -1.47 -11.26
C ALA A 283 -10.64 -1.28 -11.59
N ASP A 284 -10.20 -1.76 -12.76
CA ASP A 284 -8.83 -1.56 -13.24
C ASP A 284 -8.48 -0.07 -13.43
N GLY A 285 -9.44 0.73 -13.91
CA GLY A 285 -9.31 2.18 -14.00
C GLY A 285 -9.07 2.84 -12.64
N GLU A 286 -9.80 2.42 -11.60
CA GLU A 286 -9.59 2.92 -10.23
C GLU A 286 -8.24 2.46 -9.65
N ILE A 287 -7.77 1.23 -9.95
CA ILE A 287 -6.43 0.78 -9.55
C ILE A 287 -5.34 1.68 -10.17
N ASP A 288 -5.48 2.03 -11.45
CA ASP A 288 -4.53 2.91 -12.14
C ASP A 288 -4.49 4.32 -11.54
N LEU A 289 -5.64 4.87 -11.14
CA LEU A 289 -5.74 6.15 -10.44
C LEU A 289 -5.11 6.07 -9.04
N ALA A 290 -5.32 4.97 -8.31
CA ALA A 290 -4.68 4.75 -7.02
C ALA A 290 -3.14 4.67 -7.16
N LEU A 291 -2.64 3.98 -8.18
CA LEU A 291 -1.21 3.94 -8.50
C LEU A 291 -0.65 5.33 -8.85
N GLN A 292 -1.40 6.14 -9.59
CA GLN A 292 -1.02 7.53 -9.88
C GLN A 292 -0.93 8.37 -8.61
N ALA A 293 -1.90 8.26 -7.71
CA ALA A 293 -1.90 8.94 -6.41
C ALA A 293 -0.70 8.51 -5.55
N LEU A 294 -0.40 7.20 -5.51
CA LEU A 294 0.76 6.66 -4.78
C LEU A 294 2.08 7.21 -5.34
N ARG A 295 2.24 7.27 -6.68
CA ARG A 295 3.42 7.90 -7.31
C ARG A 295 3.52 9.38 -6.94
N GLY A 296 2.40 10.08 -6.78
CA GLY A 296 2.34 11.44 -6.28
C GLY A 296 2.89 11.58 -4.86
N LEU A 297 2.41 10.72 -3.95
CA LEU A 297 2.82 10.65 -2.55
C LEU A 297 4.33 10.35 -2.41
N GLU A 298 4.86 9.44 -3.22
CA GLU A 298 6.24 8.98 -3.11
C GLU A 298 7.25 9.85 -3.87
N ARG A 299 6.79 10.74 -4.76
CA ARG A 299 7.64 11.52 -5.69
C ARG A 299 8.82 12.23 -5.01
N ARG A 300 8.61 12.73 -3.79
CA ARG A 300 9.60 13.55 -3.05
C ARG A 300 10.24 12.84 -1.86
N GLY A 301 9.56 11.84 -1.30
CA GLY A 301 9.98 11.13 -0.09
C GLY A 301 10.54 9.73 -0.31
N GLY A 302 10.32 9.17 -1.51
CA GLY A 302 10.41 7.73 -1.77
C GLY A 302 9.38 6.96 -0.93
N ILE A 303 9.60 5.65 -0.78
CA ILE A 303 8.78 4.81 0.10
C ILE A 303 9.00 5.26 1.56
N THR A 304 7.92 5.59 2.25
CA THR A 304 7.89 5.97 3.66
C THR A 304 6.99 5.02 4.43
N GLU A 305 6.95 5.12 5.75
CA GLU A 305 6.00 4.36 6.59
C GLU A 305 4.56 4.50 6.09
N LYS A 306 4.11 5.74 5.85
CA LYS A 306 2.75 6.03 5.38
C LYS A 306 2.44 5.47 4.00
N SER A 307 3.44 5.40 3.11
CA SER A 307 3.24 4.92 1.74
C SER A 307 3.48 3.42 1.60
N ALA A 308 4.20 2.79 2.54
CA ALA A 308 4.52 1.37 2.49
C ALA A 308 3.25 0.52 2.63
N SER A 309 2.40 0.81 3.62
CA SER A 309 1.13 0.08 3.82
C SER A 309 0.17 0.25 2.64
N LEU A 310 0.00 1.48 2.14
CA LEU A 310 -0.81 1.75 0.93
C LEU A 310 -0.26 1.00 -0.29
N ARG A 311 1.06 1.01 -0.47
CA ARG A 311 1.69 0.28 -1.57
C ARG A 311 1.48 -1.21 -1.46
N ARG A 312 1.56 -1.78 -0.25
CA ARG A 312 1.27 -3.19 0.00
C ARG A 312 -0.17 -3.54 -0.36
N GLN A 313 -1.13 -2.71 0.05
CA GLN A 313 -2.54 -2.89 -0.33
C GLN A 313 -2.73 -2.87 -1.85
N LEU A 314 -2.08 -1.94 -2.57
CA LEU A 314 -2.13 -1.93 -4.04
C LEU A 314 -1.44 -3.14 -4.68
N VAL A 315 -0.37 -3.69 -4.08
CA VAL A 315 0.21 -4.96 -4.54
C VAL A 315 -0.82 -6.09 -4.43
N GLU A 316 -1.52 -6.17 -3.30
CA GLU A 316 -2.56 -7.19 -3.09
C GLU A 316 -3.74 -7.04 -4.06
N GLN A 317 -4.17 -5.80 -4.33
CA GLN A 317 -5.26 -5.53 -5.28
C GLN A 317 -4.85 -5.88 -6.72
N LEU A 318 -3.66 -5.45 -7.16
CA LEU A 318 -3.12 -5.80 -8.48
C LEU A 318 -3.01 -7.31 -8.66
N PHE A 319 -2.60 -8.02 -7.61
CA PHE A 319 -2.52 -9.47 -7.70
C PHE A 319 -3.90 -10.10 -7.88
N ARG A 320 -4.89 -9.68 -7.09
CA ARG A 320 -6.27 -10.19 -7.17
C ARG A 320 -6.94 -9.91 -8.51
N SER A 321 -6.67 -8.76 -9.13
CA SER A 321 -7.15 -8.46 -10.48
C SER A 321 -6.36 -9.16 -11.61
N GLY A 322 -5.49 -10.12 -11.29
CA GLY A 322 -4.70 -10.88 -12.28
C GLY A 322 -3.53 -10.11 -12.88
N ARG A 323 -3.17 -8.94 -12.34
CA ARG A 323 -2.04 -8.09 -12.78
C ARG A 323 -0.76 -8.43 -12.02
N GLU A 324 -0.45 -9.72 -11.91
CA GLU A 324 0.65 -10.27 -11.09
C GLU A 324 2.03 -9.67 -11.43
N GLU A 325 2.33 -9.46 -12.71
CA GLU A 325 3.61 -8.85 -13.13
C GLU A 325 3.76 -7.42 -12.60
N GLU A 326 2.67 -6.66 -12.54
CA GLU A 326 2.67 -5.31 -12.01
C GLU A 326 2.74 -5.31 -10.48
N ALA A 327 2.01 -6.20 -9.82
CA ALA A 327 2.12 -6.44 -8.38
C ALA A 327 3.59 -6.73 -8.00
N GLY A 328 4.25 -7.64 -8.72
CA GLY A 328 5.66 -7.97 -8.54
C GLY A 328 6.59 -6.78 -8.76
N ARG A 329 6.36 -5.96 -9.80
CA ARG A 329 7.13 -4.72 -10.04
C ARG A 329 6.95 -3.71 -8.90
N LEU A 330 5.76 -3.62 -8.32
CA LEU A 330 5.45 -2.71 -7.22
C LEU A 330 6.04 -3.18 -5.88
N LEU A 331 6.11 -4.50 -5.66
CA LEU A 331 6.63 -5.15 -4.44
C LEU A 331 8.16 -5.18 -4.34
N ARG A 332 8.89 -5.46 -5.43
CA ARG A 332 10.36 -5.60 -5.41
C ARG A 332 11.11 -4.42 -4.74
N PRO A 333 10.75 -3.14 -5.00
CA PRO A 333 11.37 -2.01 -4.31
C PRO A 333 11.13 -2.00 -2.79
N MET A 334 10.03 -2.59 -2.31
CA MET A 334 9.76 -2.71 -0.87
C MET A 334 10.68 -3.75 -0.23
N LEU A 335 10.82 -4.93 -0.85
CA LEU A 335 11.71 -6.00 -0.38
C LEU A 335 13.17 -5.53 -0.27
N ALA A 336 13.65 -4.80 -1.28
CA ALA A 336 14.99 -4.21 -1.23
C ALA A 336 15.21 -3.29 -0.01
N ARG A 337 14.14 -2.71 0.53
CA ARG A 337 14.20 -1.78 1.66
C ARG A 337 14.01 -2.44 3.01
N VAL A 338 13.39 -3.63 3.08
CA VAL A 338 13.31 -4.43 4.31
C VAL A 338 14.72 -4.71 4.88
N ASP A 339 15.72 -4.86 4.02
CA ASP A 339 17.10 -5.15 4.46
C ASP A 339 18.01 -3.92 4.58
N ALA A 340 17.57 -2.77 4.07
CA ALA A 340 18.46 -1.64 3.85
C ALA A 340 18.74 -0.78 5.10
N ASP A 341 18.14 -1.08 6.27
CA ASP A 341 18.36 -0.24 7.46
C ASP A 341 18.23 -0.99 8.80
N PRO A 342 19.36 -1.25 9.51
CA PRO A 342 19.33 -1.73 10.89
C PRO A 342 18.88 -0.68 11.92
N ASN A 343 18.85 0.61 11.56
CA ASN A 343 18.60 1.76 12.45
C ASN A 343 17.33 2.57 12.10
N GLY A 344 16.35 1.96 11.40
CA GLY A 344 14.94 2.36 11.54
C GLY A 344 14.51 3.69 10.94
N ARG A 345 15.08 4.17 9.83
CA ARG A 345 14.51 5.30 9.08
C ARG A 345 13.96 4.84 7.74
N LYS A 346 12.80 4.17 7.78
CA LYS A 346 11.59 4.55 7.00
C LYS A 346 10.48 3.48 6.92
N ILE A 347 10.72 2.21 7.26
CA ILE A 347 9.65 1.17 7.28
C ILE A 347 9.68 0.48 8.66
N PRO A 348 8.60 0.56 9.46
CA PRO A 348 8.49 -0.10 10.76
C PRO A 348 8.69 -1.63 10.68
N LEU A 349 9.08 -2.27 11.78
CA LEU A 349 9.33 -3.72 11.76
C LEU A 349 8.04 -4.50 11.48
N ALA A 350 6.90 -4.04 11.98
CA ALA A 350 5.60 -4.65 11.67
C ALA A 350 5.31 -4.64 10.15
N GLU A 351 5.51 -3.51 9.50
CA GLU A 351 5.30 -3.40 8.05
C GLU A 351 6.35 -4.23 7.27
N GLN A 352 7.58 -4.38 7.78
CA GLN A 352 8.54 -5.31 7.19
C GLN A 352 8.06 -6.77 7.26
N VAL A 353 7.45 -7.18 8.38
CA VAL A 353 6.80 -8.50 8.50
C VAL A 353 5.69 -8.65 7.48
N ALA A 354 4.83 -7.64 7.33
CA ALA A 354 3.73 -7.63 6.38
C ALA A 354 4.20 -7.77 4.92
N ILE A 355 5.24 -7.01 4.53
CA ILE A 355 5.84 -7.09 3.19
C ILE A 355 6.39 -8.49 2.90
N LEU A 356 7.07 -9.11 3.87
CA LEU A 356 7.64 -10.45 3.72
C LEU A 356 6.56 -11.53 3.69
N ALA A 357 5.51 -11.38 4.51
CA ALA A 357 4.36 -12.28 4.51
C ALA A 357 3.61 -12.23 3.17
N LEU A 358 3.40 -11.02 2.63
CA LEU A 358 2.83 -10.85 1.30
C LEU A 358 3.71 -11.50 0.22
N ALA A 359 5.02 -11.26 0.24
CA ALA A 359 5.93 -11.87 -0.72
C ALA A 359 5.90 -13.41 -0.68
N ALA A 360 5.79 -14.00 0.51
CA ALA A 360 5.62 -15.45 0.66
C ALA A 360 4.31 -15.93 0.03
N ARG A 361 3.19 -15.24 0.29
CA ARG A 361 1.87 -15.59 -0.25
C ARG A 361 1.82 -15.53 -1.78
N LEU A 362 2.28 -14.43 -2.37
CA LEU A 362 2.28 -14.29 -3.84
C LEU A 362 3.18 -15.34 -4.51
N GLU A 363 4.30 -15.69 -3.89
CA GLU A 363 5.18 -16.74 -4.41
C GLU A 363 4.55 -18.12 -4.27
N HIS A 364 3.81 -18.40 -3.19
CA HIS A 364 3.04 -19.63 -3.02
C HIS A 364 1.97 -19.77 -4.11
N GLU A 365 1.18 -18.73 -4.35
CA GLU A 365 0.13 -18.72 -5.38
C GLU A 365 0.74 -18.85 -6.80
N ALA A 366 1.86 -18.17 -7.08
CA ALA A 366 2.58 -18.33 -8.34
C ALA A 366 3.22 -19.73 -8.50
N GLN A 367 3.57 -20.43 -7.42
CA GLN A 367 4.03 -21.83 -7.48
C GLN A 367 2.86 -22.77 -7.78
N ALA A 368 1.73 -22.61 -7.08
CA ALA A 368 0.53 -23.39 -7.33
C ALA A 368 0.06 -23.27 -8.80
N ALA A 369 0.03 -22.04 -9.34
CA ALA A 369 -0.32 -21.81 -10.75
C ALA A 369 0.65 -22.49 -11.74
N ARG A 370 1.95 -22.56 -11.42
CA ARG A 370 2.95 -23.28 -12.24
C ARG A 370 2.75 -24.79 -12.19
N GLU A 371 2.41 -25.34 -11.03
CA GLU A 371 2.13 -26.77 -10.86
C GLU A 371 0.84 -27.19 -11.60
N ASP A 372 -0.23 -26.40 -11.47
CA ASP A 372 -1.49 -26.62 -12.18
C ASP A 372 -1.33 -26.53 -13.71
N GLY A 373 -0.49 -25.59 -14.17
CA GLY A 373 -0.13 -25.45 -15.60
C GLY A 373 0.66 -26.65 -16.14
N GLN A 374 1.49 -27.30 -15.32
CA GLN A 374 2.24 -28.51 -15.67
C GLN A 374 1.36 -29.78 -15.66
N CYS A 375 0.26 -29.79 -14.92
CA CYS A 375 -0.70 -30.89 -14.88
C CYS A 375 -1.67 -30.94 -16.08
N ARG A 376 -1.63 -29.97 -17.00
CA ARG A 376 -2.30 -30.09 -18.31
C ARG A 376 -1.42 -30.90 -19.27
N PRO A 377 -1.78 -32.12 -19.67
CA PRO A 377 -1.02 -32.82 -20.69
C PRO A 377 -1.07 -32.03 -22.00
N GLU A 378 0.09 -31.57 -22.47
CA GLU A 378 0.31 -31.30 -23.90
C GLU A 378 0.13 -32.63 -24.65
N GLY A 379 -1.12 -33.00 -24.94
CA GLY A 379 -1.42 -34.35 -25.40
C GLY A 379 -2.88 -34.58 -25.75
N GLY A 380 -3.55 -33.60 -26.34
CA GLY A 380 -4.80 -33.81 -27.07
C GLY A 380 -4.49 -34.22 -28.50
N ILE A 381 -4.33 -35.52 -28.74
CA ILE A 381 -4.31 -36.11 -30.08
C ILE A 381 -5.55 -35.64 -30.85
N SER A 382 -5.36 -35.07 -32.04
CA SER A 382 -6.43 -34.85 -33.00
C SER A 382 -7.15 -36.16 -33.31
N ILE A 383 -8.47 -36.17 -33.17
CA ILE A 383 -9.34 -37.17 -33.79
C ILE A 383 -10.04 -36.51 -34.97
#